data_AF-A0A528TN11-F1
#
_entry.id   AF-A0A528TN11-F1
#
_cell.length_a   1.000
_cell.length_b   1.000
_cell.length_c   1.000
_cell.angle_alpha   90.00
_cell.angle_beta   90.00
_cell.angle_gamma   90.00
#
_symmetry.space_group_name_H-M   'P 1'
#
loop_
_entity.id
_entity.type
_entity.pdbx_description
1 polymer ?
#
loop_
_entity_poly.entity_id
_entity_poly.type
_entity_poly.pdbx_seq_one_letter_code
_entity_poly.pdbx_strand_id
1 'polypeptide(L)'
;RHVEVQVLGDTQGNAVHLFERDCSIQRRNQKVVERAPAPYLGEKLREELCGYALKIARETSYIGAGTVEFLQDADTGKFYFIEVNPRIQVEHTVTEMVTGIDIVKAQIHILDGFAIGTPESGVPAQKDIKLNGHALQCRITTE
;
A
#
# COMPACT_ATOMS: atom_id res chain seq x y z
N ARG A 1 1.75 -14.81 7.66
CA ARG A 1 0.80 -13.69 7.59
C ARG A 1 0.93 -13.06 6.21
N HIS A 2 -0.18 -12.67 5.59
CA HIS A 2 -0.17 -11.99 4.30
C HIS A 2 -0.19 -10.48 4.57
N VAL A 3 0.86 -9.79 4.13
CA VAL A 3 1.00 -8.34 4.31
C VAL A 3 1.42 -7.72 2.99
N GLU A 4 0.92 -6.53 2.70
CA GLU A 4 1.13 -5.89 1.42
C GLU A 4 1.30 -4.39 1.57
N VAL A 5 2.08 -3.77 0.69
CA VAL A 5 2.39 -2.33 0.74
C VAL A 5 1.76 -1.62 -0.44
N GLN A 6 1.00 -0.56 -0.15
CA GLN A 6 0.51 0.34 -1.18
C GLN A 6 1.63 1.24 -1.68
N VAL A 7 1.84 1.29 -2.99
CA VAL A 7 2.78 2.22 -3.63
C VAL A 7 2.08 3.11 -4.64
N LEU A 8 2.60 4.33 -4.79
CA LEU A 8 2.30 5.27 -5.87
C LEU A 8 3.62 5.68 -6.53
N GLY A 9 3.68 5.67 -7.85
CA GLY A 9 4.81 6.20 -8.60
C GLY A 9 4.36 7.13 -9.71
N ASP A 10 5.14 8.17 -10.03
CA ASP A 10 4.80 9.17 -11.04
C ASP A 10 5.67 9.07 -12.31
N THR A 11 5.30 9.86 -13.32
CA THR A 11 6.01 9.94 -14.60
C THR A 11 7.37 10.63 -14.52
N GLN A 12 7.73 11.19 -13.36
CA GLN A 12 8.98 11.92 -13.12
C GLN A 12 9.99 11.07 -12.32
N GLY A 13 9.66 9.81 -12.02
CA GLY A 13 10.52 8.87 -11.32
C GLY A 13 10.42 8.94 -9.79
N ASN A 14 9.46 9.70 -9.24
CA ASN A 14 9.19 9.68 -7.80
C ASN A 14 8.33 8.47 -7.46
N ALA A 15 8.57 7.88 -6.29
CA ALA A 15 7.74 6.81 -5.74
C ALA A 15 7.61 6.96 -4.23
N VAL A 16 6.40 6.76 -3.72
CA VAL A 16 6.04 6.78 -2.30
C VAL A 16 5.26 5.52 -1.91
N HIS A 17 5.35 5.12 -0.65
CA HIS A 17 4.47 4.12 -0.05
C HIS A 17 3.40 4.79 0.82
N LEU A 18 2.22 4.19 0.85
CA LEU A 18 1.10 4.57 1.73
C LEU A 18 0.91 3.56 2.86
N PHE A 19 2.05 3.06 3.37
CA PHE A 19 2.13 2.00 4.38
C PHE A 19 1.55 0.66 3.90
N GLU A 20 1.31 -0.24 4.85
CA GLU A 20 0.93 -1.61 4.62
C GLU A 20 -0.50 -1.95 5.06
N ARG A 21 -1.02 -3.06 4.52
CA ARG A 21 -2.27 -3.70 4.92
C ARG A 21 -2.02 -5.12 5.39
N ASP A 22 -2.79 -5.55 6.39
CA ASP A 22 -2.92 -6.96 6.76
C ASP A 22 -4.10 -7.59 6.02
N CYS A 23 -3.79 -8.61 5.22
CA CYS A 23 -4.76 -9.37 4.45
C CYS A 23 -4.75 -10.85 4.85
N SER A 24 -4.29 -11.17 6.06
CA SER A 24 -4.13 -12.55 6.54
C SER A 24 -5.47 -13.28 6.75
N ILE A 25 -6.58 -12.56 6.90
CA ILE A 25 -7.91 -13.15 7.10
C ILE A 25 -8.48 -13.55 5.73
N GLN A 26 -8.26 -14.83 5.38
CA GLN A 26 -8.62 -15.37 4.08
C GLN A 26 -9.43 -16.66 4.20
N ARG A 27 -10.30 -16.92 3.22
CA ARG A 27 -11.00 -18.20 3.03
C ARG A 27 -10.69 -18.72 1.64
N ARG A 28 -10.10 -19.92 1.53
CA ARG A 28 -9.71 -20.53 0.24
C ARG A 28 -8.88 -19.58 -0.64
N ASN A 29 -7.88 -18.91 -0.05
CA ASN A 29 -7.00 -17.92 -0.69
C ASN A 29 -7.70 -16.65 -1.21
N GLN A 30 -8.92 -16.36 -0.72
CA GLN A 30 -9.62 -15.10 -1.00
C GLN A 30 -9.61 -14.24 0.25
N LYS A 31 -9.23 -12.96 0.11
CA LYS A 31 -9.26 -11.96 1.19
C LYS A 31 -10.72 -11.67 1.60
N VAL A 32 -10.99 -11.74 2.90
CA VAL A 32 -12.34 -11.57 3.48
C VAL A 32 -12.42 -10.31 4.34
N VAL A 33 -11.36 -10.05 5.12
CA VAL A 33 -11.23 -8.85 5.94
C VAL A 33 -9.82 -8.33 5.78
N GLU A 34 -9.70 -7.04 5.45
CA GLU A 34 -8.44 -6.35 5.29
C GLU A 34 -8.33 -5.21 6.30
N ARG A 35 -7.11 -4.91 6.77
CA ARG A 35 -6.87 -3.92 7.83
C ARG A 35 -5.69 -3.03 7.48
N ALA A 36 -5.76 -1.75 7.85
CA ALA A 36 -4.65 -0.82 7.76
C ALA A 36 -4.52 -0.01 9.07
N PRO A 37 -3.30 0.24 9.58
CA PRO A 37 -2.07 -0.49 9.27
C PRO A 37 -2.15 -1.96 9.74
N ALA A 38 -1.14 -2.79 9.43
CA ALA A 38 -1.05 -4.14 9.99
C ALA A 38 -0.79 -4.05 11.51
N PRO A 39 -1.73 -4.49 12.36
CA PRO A 39 -1.74 -4.19 13.80
C PRO A 39 -0.61 -4.91 14.57
N TYR A 40 -0.02 -5.94 13.98
CA TYR A 40 1.05 -6.74 14.58
C TYR A 40 2.45 -6.27 14.19
N LEU A 41 2.58 -5.25 13.33
CA LEU A 41 3.87 -4.71 12.94
C LEU A 41 4.25 -3.50 13.79
N GLY A 42 5.41 -3.60 14.44
CA GLY A 42 6.10 -2.45 15.01
C GLY A 42 6.71 -1.56 13.93
N GLU A 43 7.07 -0.33 14.30
CA GLU A 43 7.59 0.71 13.40
C GLU A 43 8.79 0.23 12.57
N LYS A 44 9.80 -0.39 13.21
CA LYS A 44 11.00 -0.88 12.51
C LYS A 44 10.69 -1.89 11.40
N LEU A 45 9.82 -2.87 11.66
CA LEU A 45 9.45 -3.88 10.66
C LEU A 45 8.60 -3.27 9.54
N ARG A 46 7.76 -2.28 9.87
CA ARG A 46 6.97 -1.53 8.90
C ARG A 46 7.86 -0.73 7.95
N GLU A 47 8.85 -0.02 8.49
CA GLU A 47 9.84 0.71 7.69
C GLU A 47 10.63 -0.22 6.78
N GLU A 48 11.07 -1.38 7.30
CA GLU A 48 11.77 -2.40 6.51
C GLU A 48 10.90 -2.89 5.33
N LEU A 49 9.66 -3.30 5.62
CA LEU A 49 8.71 -3.79 4.61
C LEU A 49 8.41 -2.74 3.55
N CYS A 50 8.13 -1.50 3.97
CA CYS A 50 7.86 -0.39 3.06
C CYS A 50 9.09 -0.03 2.21
N GLY A 51 10.30 -0.16 2.79
CA GLY A 51 11.56 0.02 2.07
C GLY A 51 11.75 -0.99 0.94
N TYR A 52 11.41 -2.26 1.17
CA TYR A 52 11.44 -3.28 0.11
C TYR A 52 10.46 -2.96 -1.03
N ALA A 53 9.23 -2.57 -0.70
CA ALA A 53 8.22 -2.20 -1.70
C ALA A 53 8.65 -0.98 -2.53
N LEU A 54 9.19 0.06 -1.89
CA LEU A 54 9.74 1.23 -2.58
C LEU A 54 10.91 0.87 -3.50
N LYS A 55 11.79 -0.05 -3.07
CA LYS A 55 12.90 -0.51 -3.91
C LYS A 55 12.38 -1.15 -5.19
N ILE A 56 11.35 -2.00 -5.10
CA ILE A 56 10.72 -2.64 -6.26
C ILE A 56 10.05 -1.60 -7.17
N ALA A 57 9.29 -0.66 -6.61
CA ALA A 57 8.63 0.39 -7.38
C ALA A 57 9.63 1.27 -8.16
N ARG A 58 10.75 1.62 -7.53
CA ARG A 58 11.81 2.43 -8.16
C ARG A 58 12.55 1.66 -9.26
N GLU A 59 12.92 0.41 -9.00
CA GLU A 59 13.64 -0.43 -9.98
C GLU A 59 12.82 -0.67 -11.26
N THR A 60 11.48 -0.67 -11.14
CA THR A 60 10.58 -0.86 -12.26
C THR A 60 10.12 0.45 -12.90
N SER A 61 10.56 1.61 -12.42
CA SER A 61 10.04 2.92 -12.83
C SER A 61 8.51 2.95 -12.81
N TYR A 62 7.92 2.42 -11.73
CA TYR A 62 6.50 2.16 -11.63
C TYR A 62 5.67 3.45 -11.75
N ILE A 63 4.58 3.41 -12.53
CA ILE A 63 3.68 4.55 -12.75
C ILE A 63 2.27 4.17 -12.28
N GLY A 64 1.63 5.08 -11.55
CA GLY A 64 0.28 4.92 -10.99
C GLY A 64 0.27 4.20 -9.65
N ALA A 65 -0.85 3.54 -9.34
CA ALA A 65 -1.03 2.79 -8.09
C ALA A 65 -0.71 1.30 -8.28
N GLY A 66 0.00 0.73 -7.32
CA GLY A 66 0.32 -0.69 -7.27
C GLY A 66 0.37 -1.20 -5.84
N THR A 67 0.36 -2.51 -5.68
CA THR A 67 0.56 -3.14 -4.39
C THR A 67 1.64 -4.21 -4.48
N VAL A 68 2.57 -4.20 -3.53
CA VAL A 68 3.64 -5.20 -3.42
C VAL A 68 3.29 -6.15 -2.28
N GLU A 69 3.08 -7.43 -2.58
CA GLU A 69 2.62 -8.44 -1.62
C GLU A 69 3.78 -9.27 -1.06
N PHE A 70 3.69 -9.58 0.23
CA PHE A 70 4.69 -10.33 0.99
C PHE A 70 4.01 -11.38 1.90
N LEU A 71 4.73 -12.49 2.13
CA LEU A 71 4.48 -13.35 3.27
C LEU A 71 5.42 -12.97 4.41
N GLN A 72 4.86 -12.74 5.59
CA GLN A 72 5.62 -12.70 6.83
C GLN A 72 5.55 -14.07 7.51
N ASP A 73 6.69 -14.68 7.75
CA ASP A 73 6.81 -15.84 8.64
C ASP A 73 6.53 -15.40 10.09
N ALA A 74 5.54 -16.01 10.74
CA ALA A 74 5.11 -15.60 12.08
C ALA A 74 6.10 -15.99 13.19
N ASP A 75 6.94 -17.00 12.96
CA ASP A 75 7.90 -17.49 13.95
C ASP A 75 9.21 -16.69 13.88
N THR A 76 9.64 -16.35 12.66
CA THR A 76 10.91 -15.65 12.43
C THR A 76 10.78 -14.15 12.20
N GLY A 77 9.57 -13.67 11.87
CA GLY A 77 9.29 -12.28 11.51
C GLY A 77 9.79 -11.86 10.12
N LYS A 78 10.45 -12.76 9.37
CA LYS A 78 11.03 -12.48 8.05
C LYS A 78 9.95 -12.26 6.99
N PHE A 79 10.20 -11.32 6.09
CA PHE A 79 9.37 -11.04 4.93
C PHE A 79 9.92 -11.72 3.67
N TYR A 80 9.01 -12.25 2.86
CA TYR A 80 9.31 -12.86 1.57
C TYR A 80 8.37 -12.26 0.54
N PHE A 81 8.93 -11.62 -0.50
CA PHE A 81 8.17 -11.10 -1.63
C PHE A 81 7.42 -12.24 -2.35
N ILE A 82 6.18 -11.97 -2.76
CA ILE A 82 5.35 -12.91 -3.53
C ILE A 82 5.14 -12.37 -4.95
N GLU A 83 4.49 -11.21 -5.05
CA GLU A 83 4.05 -10.65 -6.33
C GLU A 83 3.82 -9.14 -6.22
N VAL A 84 3.63 -8.51 -7.38
CA VAL A 84 3.11 -7.15 -7.50
C VAL A 84 1.74 -7.25 -8.15
N ASN A 85 0.75 -6.55 -7.59
CA ASN A 85 -0.53 -6.29 -8.24
C ASN A 85 -0.43 -4.92 -8.93
N PRO A 86 -0.27 -4.86 -10.27
CA PRO A 86 0.04 -3.62 -10.98
C PRO A 86 -1.22 -2.78 -11.27
N ARG A 87 -2.07 -2.61 -10.24
CA ARG A 87 -3.38 -1.97 -10.30
C ARG A 87 -3.83 -1.55 -8.91
N ILE A 88 -4.88 -0.73 -8.85
CA ILE A 88 -5.63 -0.53 -7.61
C ILE A 88 -6.26 -1.85 -7.13
N GLN A 89 -6.37 -2.01 -5.82
CA GLN A 89 -6.97 -3.19 -5.18
C GLN A 89 -8.28 -2.84 -4.47
N VAL A 90 -9.09 -3.85 -4.15
CA VAL A 90 -10.43 -3.65 -3.56
C VAL A 90 -10.29 -3.00 -2.17
N GLU A 91 -9.25 -3.37 -1.44
CA GLU A 91 -8.88 -2.96 -0.10
C GLU A 91 -8.08 -1.65 -0.02
N HIS A 92 -7.96 -0.89 -1.12
CA HIS A 92 -7.32 0.43 -1.08
C HIS A 92 -7.99 1.38 -0.07
N THR A 93 -9.31 1.21 0.15
CA THR A 93 -10.14 2.05 1.03
C THR A 93 -9.59 2.15 2.45
N VAL A 94 -9.09 1.05 3.04
CA VAL A 94 -8.53 1.11 4.41
C VAL A 94 -7.25 1.93 4.46
N THR A 95 -6.45 1.93 3.38
CA THR A 95 -5.26 2.78 3.25
C THR A 95 -5.65 4.25 3.12
N GLU A 96 -6.67 4.57 2.31
CA GLU A 96 -7.16 5.95 2.19
C GLU A 96 -7.65 6.49 3.54
N MET A 97 -8.42 5.68 4.28
CA MET A 97 -8.98 6.08 5.57
C MET A 97 -7.91 6.40 6.63
N VAL A 98 -6.78 5.69 6.62
CA VAL A 98 -5.70 5.92 7.62
C VAL A 98 -4.62 6.87 7.15
N THR A 99 -4.57 7.24 5.88
CA THR A 99 -3.57 8.18 5.34
C THR A 99 -4.16 9.53 4.93
N GLY A 100 -5.47 9.59 4.67
CA GLY A 100 -6.16 10.76 4.13
C GLY A 100 -5.87 11.03 2.65
N ILE A 101 -5.23 10.09 1.94
CA ILE A 101 -4.85 10.24 0.54
C ILE A 101 -5.84 9.49 -0.34
N ASP A 102 -6.45 10.21 -1.28
CA ASP A 102 -7.36 9.67 -2.30
C ASP A 102 -6.52 9.05 -3.44
N ILE A 103 -6.42 7.72 -3.44
CA ILE A 103 -5.56 6.95 -4.34
C ILE A 103 -6.06 7.06 -5.77
N VAL A 104 -7.39 7.10 -5.98
CA VAL A 104 -7.97 7.19 -7.32
C VAL A 104 -7.69 8.55 -7.95
N LYS A 105 -7.84 9.65 -7.21
CA LYS A 105 -7.43 10.98 -7.70
C LYS A 105 -5.94 11.07 -7.96
N ALA A 106 -5.12 10.52 -7.07
CA ALA A 106 -3.68 10.47 -7.26
C ALA A 106 -3.31 9.79 -8.59
N GLN A 107 -3.95 8.66 -8.93
CA GLN A 107 -3.72 8.01 -10.22
C GLN A 107 -4.03 8.91 -11.40
N ILE A 108 -5.16 9.64 -11.36
CA ILE A 108 -5.54 10.58 -12.43
C ILE A 108 -4.49 11.68 -12.56
N HIS A 109 -4.14 12.34 -11.46
CA HIS A 109 -3.17 13.44 -11.45
C HIS A 109 -1.76 13.02 -11.85
N ILE A 110 -1.33 11.81 -11.49
CA ILE A 110 -0.07 11.23 -11.93
C ILE A 110 -0.04 11.09 -13.45
N LEU A 111 -1.14 10.61 -14.06
CA LEU A 111 -1.23 10.46 -15.51
C LEU A 111 -1.38 11.80 -16.24
N ASP A 112 -1.91 12.83 -15.57
CA ASP A 112 -1.86 14.22 -16.05
C ASP A 112 -0.45 14.83 -15.99
N GLY A 113 0.51 14.13 -15.37
CA GLY A 113 1.93 14.53 -15.32
C GLY A 113 2.33 15.29 -14.06
N PHE A 114 1.45 15.42 -13.07
CA PHE A 114 1.79 16.08 -11.80
C PHE A 114 2.75 15.24 -10.96
N ALA A 115 3.71 15.92 -10.32
CA ALA A 115 4.75 15.29 -9.52
C ALA A 115 4.26 15.01 -8.10
N ILE A 116 4.50 13.79 -7.60
CA ILE A 116 4.28 13.45 -6.20
C ILE A 116 5.06 14.42 -5.31
N GLY A 117 4.39 14.96 -4.29
CA GLY A 117 4.93 15.97 -3.39
C GLY A 117 4.49 17.40 -3.73
N THR A 118 3.86 17.64 -4.88
CA THR A 118 3.21 18.92 -5.19
C THR A 118 1.72 18.88 -4.85
N PRO A 119 1.09 20.03 -4.53
CA PRO A 119 -0.34 20.09 -4.24
C PRO A 119 -1.24 19.50 -5.33
N GLU A 120 -0.87 19.69 -6.61
CA GLU A 120 -1.65 19.26 -7.77
C GLU A 120 -1.69 17.74 -7.94
N SER A 121 -0.67 17.02 -7.45
CA SER A 121 -0.66 15.55 -7.49
C SER A 121 -1.69 14.92 -6.54
N GLY A 122 -2.13 15.67 -5.51
CA GLY A 122 -2.92 15.12 -4.41
C GLY A 122 -2.14 14.16 -3.49
N VAL A 123 -0.82 14.02 -3.68
CA VAL A 123 0.03 13.10 -2.92
C VAL A 123 1.16 13.88 -2.24
N PRO A 124 1.28 13.85 -0.90
CA PRO A 124 2.39 14.47 -0.19
C PRO A 124 3.74 13.81 -0.46
N ALA A 125 4.83 14.50 -0.13
CA ALA A 125 6.15 13.87 -0.08
C ALA A 125 6.18 12.78 1.01
N GLN A 126 6.98 11.73 0.83
CA GLN A 126 6.99 10.55 1.72
C GLN A 126 7.05 10.88 3.23
N LYS A 127 7.84 11.88 3.61
CA LYS A 127 8.02 12.31 5.00
C LYS A 127 6.75 12.88 5.66
N ASP A 128 5.82 13.37 4.84
CA ASP A 128 4.58 14.03 5.25
C ASP A 128 3.37 13.07 5.19
N ILE A 129 3.57 11.85 4.67
CA ILE A 129 2.57 10.77 4.70
C ILE A 129 2.60 10.12 6.09
N LYS A 130 1.49 10.21 6.82
CA LYS A 130 1.37 9.73 8.21
C LYS A 130 0.20 8.77 8.35
N LEU A 131 0.33 7.82 9.28
CA LEU A 131 -0.80 7.01 9.74
C LEU A 131 -1.63 7.79 10.74
N ASN A 132 -2.95 7.77 10.56
CA ASN A 132 -3.93 8.30 11.48
C ASN A 132 -4.98 7.22 11.80
N GLY A 133 -4.94 6.69 13.01
CA GLY A 133 -5.88 5.67 13.46
C GLY A 133 -5.68 4.30 12.82
N HIS A 134 -6.76 3.52 12.78
CA HIS A 134 -6.82 2.17 12.21
C HIS A 134 -8.15 2.01 11.45
N ALA A 135 -8.13 1.25 10.37
CA ALA A 135 -9.29 0.92 9.57
C ALA A 135 -9.35 -0.58 9.27
N LEU A 136 -10.56 -1.09 9.06
CA LEU A 136 -10.80 -2.43 8.53
C LEU A 136 -11.94 -2.38 7.51
N GLN A 137 -11.89 -3.28 6.54
CA GLN A 137 -12.92 -3.45 5.52
C GLN A 137 -13.49 -4.85 5.58
N CYS A 138 -14.81 -4.95 5.39
CA CYS A 138 -15.53 -6.21 5.18
C CYS A 138 -16.33 -6.10 3.88
N ARG A 139 -16.44 -7.20 3.14
CA ARG A 139 -17.27 -7.29 1.93
C ARG A 139 -18.53 -8.09 2.24
N ILE A 140 -19.69 -7.47 2.04
CA ILE A 140 -20.98 -8.16 2.15
C ILE A 140 -21.32 -8.76 0.78
N THR A 141 -21.47 -10.08 0.73
CA THR A 141 -21.78 -10.85 -0.48
C THR A 141 -23.10 -11.60 -0.31
N THR A 142 -23.59 -12.24 -1.37
CA THR A 142 -24.79 -13.09 -1.34
C THR A 142 -24.45 -14.59 -1.21
N GLU A 143 -23.22 -14.93 -0.82
CA GLU A 143 -22.71 -16.31 -0.71
C GLU A 143 -23.34 -17.13 0.42
#